data_AF-A0A2U1CWE1-F1
#
_entry.id   AF-A0A2U1CWE1-F1
#
_cell.length_a   1.000
_cell.length_b   1.000
_cell.length_c   1.000
_cell.angle_alpha   90.00
_cell.angle_beta   90.00
_cell.angle_gamma   90.00
#
_symmetry.space_group_name_H-M   'P 1'
#
loop_
_entity.id
_entity.type
_entity.pdbx_description
1 polymer ?
#
loop_
_entity_poly.entity_id
_entity_poly.type
_entity_poly.pdbx_seq_one_letter_code
_entity_poly.pdbx_strand_id
1 'polypeptide(L)'
;MGLRTGPFLLLLISLPAGGFAEVYRCGSTYSDTVCGEDAETVPLNTRPLGGDFRVPDGLSDPADDTASSPDSEGEPEPTSDASPCQHIPSTNLRRHLIRDEVVRGMTRDHVRRAFGRPPETYPVPQQTWVYTTDYYGRLYEITRVYFRDGCVERVEYADP
;
A
#
# COMPACT_ATOMS: atom_id res chain seq x y z
N MET A 1 -78.74 -8.87 32.43
CA MET A 1 -77.69 -9.92 32.30
C MET A 1 -76.86 -9.58 31.08
N GLY A 2 -75.54 -9.51 31.04
CA GLY A 2 -74.47 -9.76 32.01
C GLY A 2 -73.18 -9.68 31.20
N LEU A 3 -72.19 -8.94 31.71
CA LEU A 3 -70.85 -8.78 31.12
C LEU A 3 -70.19 -10.13 30.81
N ARG A 4 -69.35 -10.16 29.76
CA ARG A 4 -67.99 -10.72 29.90
C ARG A 4 -67.02 -10.17 28.84
N THR A 5 -66.20 -9.26 29.34
CA THR A 5 -64.90 -8.83 28.84
C THR A 5 -63.94 -10.01 28.67
N GLY A 6 -63.10 -9.95 27.63
CA GLY A 6 -61.98 -10.87 27.43
C GLY A 6 -61.02 -10.28 26.39
N PRO A 7 -59.80 -9.87 26.76
CA PRO A 7 -58.98 -8.93 26.00
C PRO A 7 -58.23 -9.66 24.88
N PHE A 8 -58.43 -9.28 23.62
CA PHE A 8 -57.53 -9.69 22.56
C PHE A 8 -56.31 -8.77 22.60
N LEU A 9 -55.29 -9.28 23.29
CA LEU A 9 -53.96 -8.76 23.50
C LEU A 9 -53.38 -8.17 22.21
N LEU A 10 -53.42 -6.84 22.09
CA LEU A 10 -52.79 -6.09 21.00
C LEU A 10 -51.28 -6.10 21.27
N LEU A 11 -50.59 -7.08 20.67
CA LEU A 11 -49.15 -7.25 20.72
C LEU A 11 -48.48 -6.05 20.02
N LEU A 12 -48.19 -5.00 20.79
CA LEU A 12 -47.37 -3.86 20.38
C LEU A 12 -45.96 -4.37 20.05
N ILE A 13 -45.71 -4.57 18.76
CA ILE A 13 -44.38 -4.81 18.22
C ILE A 13 -43.60 -3.51 18.43
N SER A 14 -42.78 -3.48 19.48
CA SER A 14 -41.78 -2.44 19.69
C SER A 14 -40.69 -2.61 18.62
N LEU A 15 -40.84 -1.94 17.49
CA LEU A 15 -39.72 -1.71 16.57
C LEU A 15 -38.65 -0.94 17.35
N PRO A 16 -37.41 -1.45 17.47
CA PRO A 16 -36.31 -0.60 17.91
C PRO A 16 -36.12 0.46 16.83
N ALA A 17 -36.41 1.71 17.15
CA ALA A 17 -36.02 2.83 16.31
C ALA A 17 -34.49 2.78 16.22
N GLY A 18 -33.97 2.40 15.05
CA GLY A 18 -32.55 2.51 14.76
C GLY A 18 -32.17 3.97 14.85
N GLY A 19 -31.52 4.36 15.95
CA GLY A 19 -30.98 5.70 16.11
C GLY A 19 -29.83 5.89 15.13
N PHE A 20 -30.02 6.72 14.13
CA PHE A 20 -28.90 7.37 13.47
C PHE A 20 -28.20 8.22 14.54
N ALA A 21 -26.88 8.08 14.68
CA ALA A 21 -26.10 8.85 15.65
C ALA A 21 -26.04 10.32 15.20
N GLU A 22 -27.08 11.09 15.51
CA GLU A 22 -27.11 12.54 15.38
C GLU A 22 -26.59 13.18 16.67
N VAL A 23 -25.65 14.12 16.53
CA VAL A 23 -25.09 14.88 17.65
C VAL A 23 -25.77 16.23 17.73
N TYR A 24 -26.33 16.55 18.88
CA TYR A 24 -26.99 17.83 19.17
C TYR A 24 -26.06 18.72 20.00
N ARG A 25 -26.00 20.01 19.65
CA ARG A 25 -25.30 21.04 20.40
C ARG A 25 -26.25 21.76 21.36
N CYS A 26 -25.85 21.84 22.62
CA CYS A 26 -26.63 22.36 23.75
C CYS A 26 -25.80 23.47 24.42
N GLY A 27 -25.74 24.64 23.79
CA GLY A 27 -24.82 25.71 24.22
C GLY A 27 -23.34 25.29 24.06
N SER A 28 -22.68 24.96 25.17
CA SER A 28 -21.26 24.52 25.21
C SER A 28 -21.07 23.00 25.35
N THR A 29 -22.15 22.23 25.48
CA THR A 29 -22.11 20.77 25.64
C THR A 29 -22.71 20.07 24.42
N TYR A 30 -22.27 18.82 24.17
CA TYR A 30 -22.76 17.97 23.08
C TYR A 30 -23.46 16.75 23.66
N SER A 31 -24.52 16.29 22.98
CA SER A 31 -25.36 15.16 23.41
C SER A 31 -25.80 14.33 22.21
N ASP A 32 -25.83 13.00 22.36
CA ASP A 32 -26.36 12.07 21.36
C ASP A 32 -27.90 11.96 21.42
N THR A 33 -28.54 12.71 22.33
CA THR A 33 -30.00 12.85 22.45
C THR A 33 -30.41 14.32 22.50
N VAL A 34 -31.59 14.65 21.98
CA VAL A 34 -32.14 16.02 21.98
C VAL A 34 -32.18 16.56 23.42
N CYS A 35 -31.49 17.68 23.65
CA CYS A 35 -31.19 18.22 24.97
C CYS A 35 -32.03 19.45 25.36
N GLY A 36 -32.94 19.91 24.51
CA GLY A 36 -33.78 21.07 24.77
C GLY A 36 -34.39 21.66 23.51
N GLU A 37 -35.19 22.72 23.69
CA GLU A 37 -35.92 23.41 22.61
C GLU A 37 -34.98 24.17 21.66
N ASP A 38 -33.82 24.61 22.15
CA ASP A 38 -32.77 25.29 21.38
C ASP A 38 -31.67 24.33 20.86
N ALA A 39 -31.96 23.03 20.76
CA ALA A 39 -30.99 22.04 20.31
C ALA A 39 -30.69 22.21 18.82
N GLU A 40 -29.41 22.48 18.50
CA GLU A 40 -28.94 22.58 17.11
C GLU A 40 -28.34 21.24 16.67
N THR A 41 -28.77 20.71 15.52
CA THR A 41 -28.21 19.47 14.96
C THR A 41 -26.87 19.77 14.30
N VAL A 42 -25.83 19.04 14.67
CA VAL A 42 -24.50 19.20 14.08
C VAL A 42 -24.32 18.18 12.95
N PRO A 43 -24.23 18.60 11.67
CA PRO A 43 -23.97 17.68 10.58
C PRO A 43 -22.54 17.15 10.70
N LEU A 44 -22.39 15.89 11.08
CA LEU A 44 -21.09 15.23 11.08
C LEU A 44 -20.70 14.91 9.64
N ASN A 45 -19.74 15.65 9.09
CA ASN A 45 -19.05 15.25 7.86
C ASN A 45 -18.08 14.11 8.19
N THR A 46 -18.64 12.92 8.39
CA THR A 46 -17.85 11.71 8.47
C THR A 46 -17.39 11.38 7.06
N ARG A 47 -16.11 11.63 6.77
CA ARG A 47 -15.48 10.98 5.63
C ARG A 47 -15.57 9.48 5.88
N PRO A 48 -16.04 8.67 4.93
CA PRO A 48 -16.04 7.21 5.09
C PRO A 48 -14.63 6.75 5.48
N LEU A 49 -14.51 6.15 6.66
CA LEU A 49 -13.27 5.51 7.09
C LEU A 49 -13.21 4.13 6.42
N GLY A 50 -12.63 4.09 5.22
CA GLY A 50 -12.47 2.87 4.43
C GLY A 50 -12.72 3.13 2.94
N GLY A 51 -11.85 2.58 2.08
CA GLY A 51 -12.10 2.51 0.64
C GLY A 51 -13.10 1.40 0.32
N ASP A 52 -13.85 1.56 -0.76
CA ASP A 52 -14.68 0.49 -1.28
C ASP A 52 -13.81 -0.59 -1.96
N PHE A 53 -13.98 -1.85 -1.57
CA PHE A 53 -13.44 -2.99 -2.32
C PHE A 53 -14.28 -3.30 -3.57
N ARG A 54 -15.08 -2.35 -4.06
CA ARG A 54 -15.80 -2.51 -5.33
C ARG A 54 -14.87 -2.05 -6.44
N VAL A 55 -14.27 -3.03 -7.08
CA VAL A 55 -13.75 -2.90 -8.45
C VAL A 55 -14.92 -2.36 -9.29
N PRO A 56 -14.86 -1.12 -9.82
CA PRO A 56 -15.92 -0.63 -10.69
C PRO A 56 -16.07 -1.56 -11.90
N ASP A 57 -17.32 -1.89 -12.27
CA ASP A 57 -17.62 -2.55 -13.53
C ASP A 57 -16.98 -1.72 -14.66
N GLY A 58 -15.97 -2.29 -15.32
CA GLY A 58 -15.12 -1.59 -16.30
C GLY A 58 -13.62 -1.73 -16.07
N LEU A 59 -13.18 -2.25 -14.92
CA LEU A 59 -11.87 -2.90 -14.85
C LEU A 59 -12.05 -4.31 -15.41
N SER A 60 -11.92 -4.44 -16.73
CA SER A 60 -11.56 -5.70 -17.34
C SER A 60 -10.43 -6.31 -16.51
N ASP A 61 -10.49 -7.61 -16.22
CA ASP A 61 -9.26 -8.39 -16.05
C ASP A 61 -8.29 -7.89 -17.13
N PRO A 62 -7.00 -7.60 -16.81
CA PRO A 62 -6.08 -7.25 -17.86
C PRO A 62 -6.20 -8.35 -18.90
N ALA A 63 -6.75 -7.99 -20.06
CA ALA A 63 -6.82 -8.90 -21.17
C ALA A 63 -5.40 -9.41 -21.35
N ASP A 64 -5.30 -10.70 -21.61
CA ASP A 64 -4.09 -11.32 -22.10
C ASP A 64 -3.65 -10.56 -23.36
N ASP A 65 -2.92 -9.45 -23.19
CA ASP A 65 -2.27 -8.70 -24.26
C ASP A 65 -0.98 -9.43 -24.65
N THR A 66 -1.13 -10.72 -24.99
CA THR A 66 -0.21 -11.38 -25.90
C THR A 66 -0.58 -10.93 -27.31
N ALA A 67 -0.17 -9.71 -27.68
CA ALA A 67 0.16 -9.31 -29.06
C ALA A 67 0.30 -7.79 -29.15
N SER A 68 1.38 -7.26 -28.59
CA SER A 68 2.29 -6.31 -29.25
C SER A 68 3.33 -5.94 -28.22
N SER A 69 4.50 -6.59 -28.26
CA SER A 69 5.70 -5.93 -27.74
C SER A 69 5.74 -4.55 -28.40
N PRO A 70 5.71 -3.44 -27.65
CA PRO A 70 6.35 -2.27 -28.19
C PRO A 70 7.80 -2.70 -28.35
N ASP A 71 8.30 -2.68 -29.58
CA ASP A 71 9.73 -2.60 -29.81
C ASP A 71 10.32 -1.70 -28.74
N SER A 72 11.34 -2.20 -28.05
CA SER A 72 12.08 -1.48 -27.03
C SER A 72 12.44 -0.08 -27.53
N GLU A 73 11.58 0.90 -27.28
CA GLU A 73 11.98 2.29 -27.18
C GLU A 73 12.73 2.34 -25.87
N GLY A 74 14.05 2.19 -26.00
CA GLY A 74 14.99 2.05 -24.92
C GLY A 74 14.65 2.98 -23.78
N GLU A 75 14.48 2.39 -22.60
CA GLU A 75 14.60 3.12 -21.35
C GLU A 75 15.83 4.03 -21.50
N PRO A 76 15.70 5.36 -21.37
CA PRO A 76 16.80 6.25 -21.68
C PRO A 76 17.98 5.83 -20.82
N GLU A 77 19.00 5.26 -21.49
CA GLU A 77 20.26 4.89 -20.88
C GLU A 77 20.66 6.08 -20.02
N PRO A 78 20.73 5.89 -18.70
CA PRO A 78 20.96 7.01 -17.82
C PRO A 78 22.29 7.61 -18.20
N THR A 79 22.27 8.87 -18.66
CA THR A 79 23.51 9.57 -18.97
C THR A 79 24.42 9.47 -17.75
N SER A 80 25.69 9.11 -17.99
CA SER A 80 26.68 8.84 -16.94
C SER A 80 26.78 9.94 -15.90
N ASP A 81 26.37 11.16 -16.28
CA ASP A 81 26.51 12.38 -15.49
C ASP A 81 25.32 12.63 -14.53
N ALA A 82 24.21 11.91 -14.67
CA ALA A 82 23.10 12.02 -13.73
C ALA A 82 23.42 11.32 -12.40
N SER A 83 23.20 12.02 -11.29
CA SER A 83 23.36 11.43 -9.96
C SER A 83 22.52 10.15 -9.84
N PRO A 84 23.09 9.04 -9.34
CA PRO A 84 22.36 7.78 -9.20
C PRO A 84 21.32 7.85 -8.07
N CYS A 85 21.47 8.77 -7.12
CA CYS A 85 20.61 8.93 -5.95
C CYS A 85 19.29 9.62 -6.31
N GLN A 86 18.39 8.85 -6.92
CA GLN A 86 17.04 9.32 -7.22
C GLN A 86 16.12 9.21 -6.00
N HIS A 87 15.15 10.10 -5.90
CA HIS A 87 14.13 10.02 -4.84
C HIS A 87 13.21 8.82 -5.11
N ILE A 88 13.13 7.90 -4.15
CA ILE A 88 12.22 6.76 -4.19
C ILE A 88 11.12 6.99 -3.14
N PRO A 89 9.83 7.00 -3.52
CA PRO A 89 8.73 7.09 -2.56
C PRO A 89 8.78 5.96 -1.52
N SER A 90 8.47 6.27 -0.27
CA SER A 90 8.55 5.30 0.84
C SER A 90 7.71 4.04 0.60
N THR A 91 6.54 4.18 -0.03
CA THR A 91 5.66 3.06 -0.41
C THR A 91 6.32 2.13 -1.43
N ASN A 92 6.97 2.69 -2.45
CA ASN A 92 7.67 1.91 -3.47
C ASN A 92 8.92 1.26 -2.90
N LEU A 93 9.71 2.01 -2.11
CA LEU A 93 10.86 1.46 -1.42
C LEU A 93 10.46 0.26 -0.55
N ARG A 94 9.40 0.40 0.26
CA ARG A 94 8.91 -0.70 1.10
C ARG A 94 8.50 -1.91 0.28
N ARG A 95 7.84 -1.70 -0.87
CA ARG A 95 7.46 -2.78 -1.77
C ARG A 95 8.68 -3.55 -2.28
N HIS A 96 9.70 -2.86 -2.78
CA HIS A 96 10.91 -3.50 -3.28
C HIS A 96 11.66 -4.26 -2.18
N LEU A 97 11.77 -3.67 -0.99
CA LEU A 97 12.42 -4.35 0.16
C LEU A 97 11.69 -5.62 0.60
N ILE A 98 10.37 -5.70 0.45
CA ILE A 98 9.59 -6.91 0.80
C ILE A 98 9.71 -7.98 -0.29
N ARG A 99 9.99 -7.58 -1.53
CA ARG A 99 10.16 -8.48 -2.68
C ARG A 99 11.61 -8.89 -2.90
N ASP A 100 12.50 -8.54 -1.97
CA ASP A 100 13.94 -8.71 -2.11
C ASP A 100 14.44 -8.17 -3.46
N GLU A 101 14.02 -6.95 -3.82
CA GLU A 101 14.36 -6.32 -5.10
C GLU A 101 15.24 -5.10 -4.88
N VAL A 102 16.29 -4.98 -5.70
CA VAL A 102 17.22 -3.85 -5.68
C VAL A 102 17.08 -3.07 -6.97
N VAL A 103 16.74 -1.78 -6.84
CA VAL A 103 16.58 -0.86 -7.97
C VAL A 103 17.55 0.31 -7.89
N ARG A 104 17.76 0.99 -9.01
CA ARG A 104 18.57 2.21 -9.08
C ARG A 104 18.08 3.26 -8.07
N GLY A 105 19.03 3.96 -7.45
CA GLY A 105 18.76 4.99 -6.43
C GLY A 105 18.60 4.46 -5.00
N MET A 106 18.51 3.14 -4.80
CA MET A 106 18.57 2.56 -3.47
C MET A 106 19.91 2.86 -2.77
N THR A 107 19.91 3.07 -1.45
CA THR A 107 21.15 3.24 -0.67
C THR A 107 21.76 1.88 -0.33
N ARG A 108 23.03 1.87 0.08
CA ARG A 108 23.68 0.66 0.63
C ARG A 108 22.88 -0.04 1.73
N ASP A 109 22.23 0.72 2.60
CA ASP A 109 21.39 0.15 3.66
C ASP A 109 20.08 -0.44 3.14
N HIS A 110 19.55 0.07 2.02
CA HIS A 110 18.40 -0.53 1.36
C HIS A 110 18.80 -1.88 0.75
N VAL A 111 19.94 -1.94 0.05
CA VAL A 111 20.47 -3.19 -0.52
C VAL A 111 20.72 -4.23 0.56
N ARG A 112 21.32 -3.82 1.69
CA ARG A 112 21.53 -4.72 2.84
C ARG A 112 20.23 -5.24 3.45
N ARG A 113 19.14 -4.47 3.38
CA ARG A 113 17.82 -4.91 3.88
C ARG A 113 17.14 -5.87 2.92
N ALA A 114 17.32 -5.69 1.61
CA ALA A 114 16.74 -6.57 0.59
C ALA A 114 17.54 -7.87 0.42
N PHE A 115 18.85 -7.79 0.16
CA PHE A 115 19.68 -8.97 -0.14
C PHE A 115 20.51 -9.47 1.04
N GLY A 116 20.53 -8.75 2.17
CA GLY A 116 21.41 -9.07 3.28
C GLY A 116 22.85 -8.58 3.08
N ARG A 117 23.77 -9.09 3.91
CA ARG A 117 25.18 -8.70 3.88
C ARG A 117 25.84 -9.28 2.62
N PRO A 118 26.51 -8.46 1.80
CA PRO A 118 27.19 -8.97 0.60
C PRO A 118 28.31 -9.94 1.01
N PRO A 119 28.40 -11.13 0.37
CA PRO A 119 29.51 -12.06 0.58
C PRO A 119 30.82 -11.49 0.05
N GLU A 120 30.78 -10.80 -1.08
CA GLU A 120 31.95 -10.21 -1.72
C GLU A 120 31.73 -8.74 -2.06
N THR A 121 32.76 -7.92 -1.81
CA THR A 121 32.74 -6.48 -2.07
C THR A 121 34.05 -6.01 -2.70
N TYR A 122 33.95 -5.30 -3.82
CA TYR A 122 35.08 -4.73 -4.53
C TYR A 122 35.02 -3.20 -4.47
N PRO A 123 36.00 -2.51 -3.87
CA PRO A 123 35.95 -1.05 -3.73
C PRO A 123 36.43 -0.27 -4.97
N VAL A 124 37.14 -0.91 -5.91
CA VAL A 124 37.83 -0.27 -7.05
C VAL A 124 37.58 -1.10 -8.32
N PRO A 125 37.42 -0.50 -9.53
CA PRO A 125 37.38 0.94 -9.85
C PRO A 125 36.08 1.63 -9.40
N GLN A 126 35.02 0.85 -9.24
CA GLN A 126 33.74 1.29 -8.70
C GLN A 126 33.34 0.36 -7.57
N GLN A 127 32.77 0.91 -6.49
CA GLN A 127 32.25 0.10 -5.39
C GLN A 127 31.17 -0.85 -5.90
N THR A 128 31.45 -2.15 -5.85
CA THR A 128 30.59 -3.21 -6.39
C THR A 128 30.39 -4.28 -5.32
N TRP A 129 29.15 -4.68 -5.11
CA TRP A 129 28.81 -5.81 -4.24
C TRP A 129 28.32 -6.97 -5.09
N VAL A 130 28.79 -8.17 -4.79
CA VAL A 130 28.46 -9.39 -5.53
C VAL A 130 27.71 -10.33 -4.61
N TYR A 131 26.57 -10.81 -5.09
CA TYR A 131 25.71 -11.78 -4.43
C TYR A 131 25.64 -13.03 -5.30
N THR A 132 25.66 -14.19 -4.67
CA THR A 132 25.55 -15.49 -5.33
C THR A 132 24.36 -16.25 -4.77
N THR A 133 23.52 -16.77 -5.67
CA THR A 133 22.40 -17.64 -5.28
C THR A 133 22.78 -19.07 -5.58
N ASP A 134 22.91 -19.89 -4.54
CA ASP A 134 23.17 -21.33 -4.66
C ASP A 134 21.88 -22.14 -4.50
N TYR A 135 21.65 -23.08 -5.41
CA TYR A 135 20.52 -24.01 -5.35
C TYR A 135 21.01 -25.45 -5.50
N TYR A 136 20.77 -26.28 -4.46
CA TYR A 136 21.28 -27.65 -4.35
C TYR A 136 22.80 -27.80 -4.59
N GLY A 137 23.59 -26.84 -4.09
CA GLY A 137 25.05 -26.86 -4.23
C GLY A 137 25.56 -26.51 -5.63
N ARG A 138 24.70 -25.94 -6.48
CA ARG A 138 25.09 -25.35 -7.76
C ARG A 138 24.81 -23.85 -7.74
N LEU A 139 25.75 -23.08 -8.24
CA LEU A 139 25.58 -21.65 -8.47
C LEU A 139 24.49 -21.46 -9.53
N TYR A 140 23.48 -20.66 -9.23
CA TYR A 140 22.32 -20.41 -10.08
C TYR A 140 22.31 -19.00 -10.67
N GLU A 141 22.76 -18.01 -9.89
CA GLU A 141 22.77 -16.61 -10.32
C GLU A 141 23.89 -15.84 -9.62
N ILE A 142 24.54 -14.94 -10.34
CA ILE A 142 25.46 -13.94 -9.82
C ILE A 142 24.84 -12.56 -10.02
N THR A 143 24.57 -11.87 -8.93
CA THR A 143 24.00 -10.52 -8.95
C THR A 143 25.05 -9.49 -8.55
N ARG A 144 25.41 -8.59 -9.47
CA ARG A 144 26.38 -7.52 -9.24
C ARG A 144 25.67 -6.18 -9.07
N VAL A 145 25.87 -5.55 -7.92
CA VAL A 145 25.29 -4.24 -7.58
C VAL A 145 26.38 -3.20 -7.60
N TYR A 146 26.30 -2.26 -8.53
CA TYR A 146 27.25 -1.16 -8.71
C TYR A 146 26.78 0.08 -7.96
N PHE A 147 27.68 0.68 -7.19
CA PHE A 147 27.39 1.89 -6.41
C PHE A 147 28.15 3.09 -6.95
N ARG A 148 27.47 4.24 -6.98
CA ARG A 148 28.08 5.55 -7.17
C ARG A 148 27.43 6.53 -6.19
N ASP A 149 28.22 7.39 -5.58
CA ASP A 149 27.76 8.36 -4.55
C ASP A 149 26.98 7.74 -3.37
N GLY A 150 27.19 6.44 -3.10
CA GLY A 150 26.49 5.70 -2.04
C GLY A 150 25.11 5.17 -2.40
N CYS A 151 24.66 5.36 -3.65
CA CYS A 151 23.43 4.81 -4.19
C CYS A 151 23.72 3.78 -5.28
N VAL A 152 22.77 2.88 -5.50
CA VAL A 152 22.80 1.91 -6.59
C VAL A 152 22.71 2.66 -7.90
N GLU A 153 23.74 2.50 -8.71
CA GLU A 153 23.74 2.98 -10.09
C GLU A 153 23.09 1.97 -11.01
N ARG A 154 23.47 0.69 -10.87
CA ARG A 154 23.11 -0.38 -11.79
C ARG A 154 23.17 -1.73 -11.08
N VAL A 155 22.32 -2.65 -11.53
CA VAL A 155 22.29 -4.05 -11.09
C VAL A 155 22.43 -4.92 -12.33
N GLU A 156 23.34 -5.90 -12.29
CA GLU A 156 23.44 -6.94 -13.32
C GLU A 156 23.09 -8.29 -12.71
N TYR A 157 22.24 -9.02 -13.42
CA TYR A 157 21.96 -10.43 -13.16
C TYR A 157 22.69 -11.23 -14.23
N ALA A 158 23.55 -12.15 -13.81
CA ALA A 158 24.30 -13.01 -14.70
C ALA A 158 24.05 -14.48 -14.33
N ASP A 159 23.79 -15.29 -15.35
CA ASP A 159 23.84 -16.75 -15.22
C ASP A 159 25.28 -17.20 -14.88
N PRO A 160 25.44 -18.34 -14.19
CA PRO A 160 26.72 -18.89 -13.75
C PRO A 160 27.72 -19.21 -14.87
#